data_AF-A0A957QKH5-F1
#
_entry.id   AF-A0A957QKH5-F1
#
_cell.length_a   1.000
_cell.length_b   1.000
_cell.length_c   1.000
_cell.angle_alpha   90.00
_cell.angle_beta   90.00
_cell.angle_gamma   90.00
#
_symmetry.space_group_name_H-M   'P 1'
#
loop_
_entity.id
_entity.type
_entity.pdbx_description
1 polymer ?
#
loop_
_entity_poly.entity_id
_entity_poly.type
_entity_poly.pdbx_seq_one_letter_code
_entity_poly.pdbx_strand_id
1 'polypeptide(L)'
;MSKALPLPTASFISFFLLGVFLLILPQAEAQGSPEDILGTATGEAEYIRSELSGSEAASDWLALADRSHFWSRLEPAGSLTHEGCDYTLQVAETRRTVVTLSAAELEASCRLTLSGQTNAPVLINITGSPVSWPAPRLDLGDIVAEQLLFNFPEATSLDIGAGQLAGTLLAPLAQVRSHAVLLQGSLIAAELTGD
;
A
#
# COMPACT_ATOMS: atom_id res chain seq x y z
N MET A 1 -24.36 18.96 -36.83
CA MET A 1 -22.96 18.79 -37.30
C MET A 1 -22.06 19.47 -36.28
N SER A 2 -21.57 18.71 -35.29
CA SER A 2 -20.68 19.22 -34.25
C SER A 2 -19.42 18.36 -34.24
N LYS A 3 -18.28 19.05 -34.22
CA LYS A 3 -16.96 18.60 -34.65
C LYS A 3 -16.25 17.93 -33.47
N ALA A 4 -15.88 16.66 -33.63
CA ALA A 4 -15.13 15.90 -32.63
C ALA A 4 -13.69 16.46 -32.49
N LEU A 5 -13.24 16.64 -31.25
CA LEU A 5 -11.87 16.98 -30.89
C LEU A 5 -11.05 15.69 -30.70
N PRO A 6 -9.82 15.59 -31.23
CA PRO A 6 -9.00 14.39 -31.13
C PRO A 6 -8.27 14.27 -29.78
N LEU A 7 -8.21 13.05 -29.26
CA LEU A 7 -7.40 12.62 -28.12
C LEU A 7 -5.90 12.62 -28.49
N PRO A 8 -4.99 13.08 -27.61
CA PRO A 8 -3.57 12.82 -27.77
C PRO A 8 -3.23 11.39 -27.34
N THR A 9 -2.68 10.63 -28.29
CA THR A 9 -1.95 9.38 -28.09
C THR A 9 -0.56 9.73 -27.54
N ALA A 10 -0.26 9.34 -26.31
CA ALA A 10 1.10 9.39 -25.78
C ALA A 10 1.70 7.98 -25.83
N SER A 11 2.72 7.89 -26.67
CA SER A 11 3.50 6.71 -27.01
C SER A 11 4.36 6.25 -25.84
N PHE A 12 4.52 4.93 -25.74
CA PHE A 12 5.56 4.25 -24.97
C PHE A 12 6.93 4.87 -25.27
N ILE A 13 7.67 5.29 -24.25
CA ILE A 13 9.09 5.66 -24.36
C ILE A 13 9.93 4.63 -23.62
N SER A 14 10.83 4.09 -24.43
CA SER A 14 11.87 3.10 -24.20
C SER A 14 12.70 3.31 -22.92
N PHE A 15 12.91 2.20 -22.22
CA PHE A 15 14.13 1.95 -21.44
C PHE A 15 15.36 2.12 -22.36
N PHE A 16 16.41 2.82 -21.90
CA PHE A 16 17.81 2.37 -22.04
C PHE A 16 18.75 3.22 -21.16
N LEU A 17 19.72 2.52 -20.58
CA LEU A 17 20.80 2.96 -19.70
C LEU A 17 21.63 4.12 -20.27
N LEU A 18 22.03 5.06 -19.41
CA LEU A 18 23.44 5.48 -19.31
C LEU A 18 23.67 6.31 -18.03
N GLY A 19 24.13 5.65 -16.97
CA GLY A 19 24.66 6.29 -15.76
C GLY A 19 26.06 5.77 -15.52
N VAL A 20 27.03 6.33 -16.24
CA VAL A 20 28.47 6.10 -16.01
C VAL A 20 28.82 6.71 -14.66
N PHE A 21 29.04 5.87 -13.64
CA PHE A 21 29.67 6.31 -12.39
C PHE A 21 31.17 5.99 -12.47
N LEU A 22 31.95 7.04 -12.69
CA LEU A 22 33.41 7.03 -12.64
C LEU A 22 33.83 6.92 -11.16
N LEU A 23 34.21 5.72 -10.71
CA LEU A 23 34.79 5.51 -9.38
C LEU A 23 36.32 5.56 -9.47
N ILE A 24 36.89 6.50 -8.74
CA ILE A 24 38.32 6.67 -8.49
C ILE A 24 38.78 5.48 -7.65
N LEU A 25 39.63 4.61 -8.21
CA LEU A 25 40.30 3.53 -7.46
C LEU A 25 41.52 4.08 -6.71
N PRO A 26 41.73 3.74 -5.42
CA PRO A 26 43.04 3.89 -4.81
C PRO A 26 43.99 2.80 -5.34
N GLN A 27 45.21 3.21 -5.71
CA GLN A 27 46.31 2.31 -6.05
C GLN A 27 46.71 1.49 -4.82
N ALA A 28 46.44 0.19 -4.84
CA ALA A 28 47.05 -0.77 -3.93
C ALA A 28 48.27 -1.39 -4.62
N GLU A 29 49.45 -1.17 -4.05
CA GLU A 29 50.70 -1.82 -4.45
C GLU A 29 50.60 -3.34 -4.26
N ALA A 30 50.73 -4.09 -5.36
CA ALA A 30 50.74 -5.53 -5.36
C ALA A 30 52.16 -6.06 -5.05
N GLN A 31 52.34 -6.62 -3.85
CA GLN A 31 53.33 -7.67 -3.60
C GLN A 31 52.58 -8.89 -3.04
N GLY A 32 52.20 -9.82 -3.92
CA GLY A 32 51.50 -11.04 -3.55
C GLY A 32 51.62 -12.10 -4.66
N SER A 33 51.93 -13.32 -4.24
CA SER A 33 52.28 -14.49 -5.07
C SER A 33 51.13 -14.95 -5.99
N PRO A 34 51.38 -15.57 -7.17
CA PRO A 34 50.37 -15.87 -8.19
C PRO A 34 49.35 -16.99 -7.87
N GLU A 35 49.33 -17.55 -6.65
CA GLU A 35 48.49 -18.73 -6.34
C GLU A 35 47.26 -18.43 -5.49
N ASP A 36 46.95 -17.16 -5.20
CA ASP A 36 45.87 -16.76 -4.28
C ASP A 36 44.73 -15.97 -4.96
N ILE A 37 44.50 -16.19 -6.27
CA ILE A 37 43.51 -15.43 -7.06
C ILE A 37 42.36 -16.34 -7.53
N LEU A 38 41.69 -17.04 -6.62
CA LEU A 38 40.41 -17.70 -6.94
C LEU A 38 39.37 -17.69 -5.81
N GLY A 39 39.53 -16.81 -4.80
CA GLY A 39 38.64 -16.75 -3.63
C GLY A 39 37.91 -15.43 -3.35
N THR A 40 38.22 -14.34 -4.05
CA THR A 40 37.81 -12.97 -3.64
C THR A 40 36.78 -12.29 -4.54
N ALA A 41 36.54 -12.77 -5.76
CA ALA A 41 35.59 -12.12 -6.69
C ALA A 41 34.11 -12.43 -6.39
N THR A 42 33.81 -13.46 -5.60
CA THR A 42 32.43 -13.84 -5.25
C THR A 42 31.86 -13.01 -4.10
N GLY A 43 32.67 -12.63 -3.11
CA GLY A 43 32.21 -11.84 -1.96
C GLY A 43 31.90 -10.38 -2.29
N GLU A 44 32.70 -9.75 -3.17
CA GLU A 44 32.47 -8.35 -3.56
C GLU A 44 31.24 -8.18 -4.47
N ALA A 45 30.96 -9.17 -5.32
CA ALA A 45 29.75 -9.18 -6.14
C ALA A 45 28.47 -9.45 -5.31
N GLU A 46 28.58 -10.19 -4.21
CA GLU A 46 27.47 -10.46 -3.29
C GLU A 46 27.13 -9.23 -2.44
N TYR A 47 28.14 -8.48 -1.99
CA TYR A 47 27.95 -7.21 -1.29
C TYR A 47 27.27 -6.15 -2.16
N ILE A 48 27.72 -5.96 -3.41
CA ILE A 48 27.12 -5.00 -4.35
C ILE A 48 25.64 -5.36 -4.66
N ARG A 49 25.31 -6.65 -4.76
CA ARG A 49 23.92 -7.11 -4.96
C ARG A 49 23.02 -6.86 -3.74
N SER A 50 23.56 -7.01 -2.53
CA SER A 50 22.83 -6.70 -1.29
C SER A 50 22.46 -5.21 -1.20
N GLU A 51 23.41 -4.32 -1.55
CA GLU A 51 23.20 -2.87 -1.51
C GLU A 51 22.21 -2.39 -2.60
N LEU A 52 22.34 -2.92 -3.82
CA LEU A 52 21.42 -2.63 -4.94
C LEU A 52 20.00 -3.14 -4.68
N SER A 53 19.86 -4.37 -4.15
CA SER A 53 18.55 -4.93 -3.78
C SER A 53 17.86 -4.09 -2.69
N GLY A 54 18.62 -3.52 -1.76
CA GLY A 54 18.09 -2.59 -0.76
C GLY A 54 17.57 -1.29 -1.38
N SER A 55 18.27 -0.76 -2.38
CA SER A 55 17.87 0.47 -3.07
C SER A 55 16.62 0.28 -3.95
N GLU A 56 16.49 -0.86 -4.63
CA GLU A 56 15.31 -1.18 -5.44
C GLU A 56 14.07 -1.39 -4.55
N ALA A 57 14.20 -2.18 -3.48
CA ALA A 57 13.11 -2.40 -2.53
C ALA A 57 12.64 -1.09 -1.86
N ALA A 58 13.58 -0.20 -1.50
CA ALA A 58 13.24 1.11 -0.96
C ALA A 58 12.50 1.99 -1.98
N SER A 59 12.90 1.94 -3.25
CA SER A 59 12.22 2.67 -4.32
C SER A 59 10.81 2.14 -4.60
N ASP A 60 10.63 0.82 -4.59
CA ASP A 60 9.33 0.17 -4.76
C ASP A 60 8.38 0.48 -3.59
N TRP A 61 8.91 0.52 -2.36
CA TRP A 61 8.15 0.91 -1.18
C TRP A 61 7.66 2.35 -1.26
N LEU A 62 8.54 3.27 -1.67
CA LEU A 62 8.17 4.67 -1.89
C LEU A 62 7.10 4.80 -2.98
N ALA A 63 7.24 4.06 -4.09
CA ALA A 63 6.24 4.03 -5.14
C ALA A 63 4.88 3.47 -4.66
N LEU A 64 4.88 2.54 -3.70
CA LEU A 64 3.66 2.04 -3.07
C LEU A 64 3.00 3.11 -2.18
N ALA A 65 3.79 3.84 -1.39
CA ALA A 65 3.29 4.95 -0.58
C ALA A 65 2.68 6.07 -1.46
N ASP A 66 3.37 6.47 -2.53
CA ASP A 66 2.88 7.47 -3.48
C ASP A 66 1.58 7.01 -4.15
N ARG A 67 1.46 5.71 -4.46
CA ARG A 67 0.26 5.13 -5.05
C ARG A 67 -0.89 5.07 -4.05
N SER A 68 -0.63 4.71 -2.80
CA SER A 68 -1.61 4.78 -1.71
C SER A 68 -2.16 6.21 -1.54
N HIS A 69 -1.28 7.22 -1.54
CA HIS A 69 -1.68 8.63 -1.50
C HIS A 69 -2.36 9.11 -2.80
N PHE A 70 -2.00 8.56 -3.96
CA PHE A 70 -2.73 8.85 -5.20
C PHE A 70 -4.17 8.32 -5.14
N TRP A 71 -4.35 7.09 -4.64
CA TRP A 71 -5.67 6.46 -4.50
C TRP A 71 -6.59 7.19 -3.52
N SER A 72 -6.04 7.87 -2.50
CA SER A 72 -6.82 8.67 -1.56
C SER A 72 -7.51 9.88 -2.19
N ARG A 73 -6.97 10.37 -3.31
CA ARG A 73 -7.49 11.53 -4.05
C ARG A 73 -8.44 11.16 -5.20
N LEU A 74 -8.77 9.87 -5.34
CA LEU A 74 -9.74 9.45 -6.34
C LEU A 74 -11.12 9.97 -5.96
N GLU A 75 -11.87 10.44 -6.96
CA GLU A 75 -13.22 10.94 -6.75
C GLU A 75 -14.12 9.90 -6.05
N PRO A 76 -14.79 10.26 -4.95
CA PRO A 76 -15.73 9.38 -4.27
C PRO A 76 -16.87 8.97 -5.21
N ALA A 77 -17.18 7.68 -5.22
CA ALA A 77 -18.27 7.09 -6.01
C ALA A 77 -19.29 6.33 -5.15
N GLY A 78 -18.98 6.13 -3.87
CA GLY A 78 -19.93 5.66 -2.86
C GLY A 78 -20.33 6.78 -1.90
N SER A 79 -21.22 6.48 -0.96
CA SER A 79 -21.61 7.39 0.11
C SER A 79 -21.49 6.73 1.48
N LEU A 80 -21.15 7.53 2.49
CA LEU A 80 -21.12 7.11 3.89
C LEU A 80 -22.36 7.65 4.60
N THR A 81 -23.07 6.78 5.31
CA THR A 81 -24.16 7.15 6.21
C THR A 81 -23.94 6.45 7.55
N HIS A 82 -24.39 7.03 8.67
CA HIS A 82 -24.24 6.39 9.97
C HIS A 82 -25.47 6.59 10.86
N GLU A 83 -25.71 5.64 11.74
CA GLU A 83 -26.70 5.71 12.82
C GLU A 83 -26.02 5.29 14.12
N GLY A 84 -25.79 6.26 15.02
CA GLY A 84 -24.94 6.02 16.19
C GLY A 84 -23.51 5.66 15.78
N CYS A 85 -23.03 4.48 16.20
CA CYS A 85 -21.72 3.95 15.83
C CYS A 85 -21.76 2.88 14.72
N ASP A 86 -22.93 2.62 14.13
CA ASP A 86 -23.04 1.75 12.96
C ASP A 86 -22.90 2.60 11.68
N TYR A 87 -21.83 2.38 10.92
CA TYR A 87 -21.55 3.08 9.67
C TYR A 87 -21.89 2.17 8.50
N THR A 88 -22.68 2.70 7.55
CA THR A 88 -23.03 2.02 6.30
C THR A 88 -22.35 2.70 5.13
N LEU A 89 -21.55 1.94 4.40
CA LEU A 89 -20.85 2.34 3.19
C LEU A 89 -21.66 1.84 1.99
N GLN A 90 -22.25 2.77 1.25
CA GLN A 90 -23.01 2.45 0.04
C GLN A 90 -22.07 2.20 -1.13
N VAL A 91 -22.18 1.03 -1.71
CA VAL A 91 -21.37 0.57 -2.84
C VAL A 91 -22.21 0.65 -4.10
N ALA A 92 -21.69 1.38 -5.10
CA ALA A 92 -22.37 1.57 -6.37
C ALA A 92 -21.93 0.52 -7.41
N GLU A 93 -22.82 0.16 -8.33
CA GLU A 93 -22.54 -0.67 -9.51
C GLU A 93 -21.71 0.10 -10.55
N THR A 94 -20.47 0.43 -10.18
CA THR A 94 -19.52 1.15 -11.03
C THR A 94 -18.30 0.29 -11.29
N ARG A 95 -17.37 0.78 -12.12
CA ARG A 95 -16.09 0.10 -12.37
C ARG A 95 -15.16 0.08 -11.14
N ARG A 96 -15.44 0.89 -10.12
CA ARG A 96 -14.75 0.94 -8.83
C ARG A 96 -15.53 1.85 -7.89
N THR A 97 -15.77 1.40 -6.67
CA THR A 97 -16.34 2.24 -5.63
C THR A 97 -15.21 2.83 -4.79
N VAL A 98 -15.27 4.14 -4.53
CA VAL A 98 -14.36 4.84 -3.60
C VAL A 98 -15.20 5.48 -2.51
N VAL A 99 -14.88 5.16 -1.25
CA VAL A 99 -15.47 5.76 -0.04
C VAL A 99 -14.32 6.29 0.82
N THR A 100 -14.54 7.40 1.50
CA THR A 100 -13.56 7.98 2.43
C THR A 100 -14.14 8.06 3.83
N LEU A 101 -13.34 7.66 4.81
CA LEU A 101 -13.61 7.82 6.24
C LEU A 101 -12.41 8.53 6.87
N SER A 102 -12.65 9.35 7.87
CA SER A 102 -11.61 9.89 8.73
C SER A 102 -11.22 8.88 9.82
N ALA A 103 -10.02 9.04 10.37
CA ALA A 103 -9.55 8.29 11.54
C ALA A 103 -10.54 8.38 12.71
N ALA A 104 -11.13 9.56 12.94
CA ALA A 104 -12.10 9.78 14.00
C ALA A 104 -13.43 9.05 13.75
N GLU A 105 -13.93 9.01 12.51
CA GLU A 105 -15.13 8.24 12.14
C GLU A 105 -14.89 6.73 12.32
N LEU A 106 -13.70 6.25 11.93
CA LEU A 106 -13.32 4.85 12.12
C LEU A 106 -13.22 4.47 13.61
N GLU A 107 -12.59 5.31 14.42
CA GLU A 107 -12.47 5.11 15.88
C GLU A 107 -13.85 5.10 16.55
N ALA A 108 -14.76 5.97 16.10
CA ALA A 108 -16.14 6.04 16.59
C ALA A 108 -17.03 4.88 16.08
N SER A 109 -16.56 4.06 15.14
CA SER A 109 -17.35 2.98 14.56
C SER A 109 -17.34 1.72 15.44
N CYS A 110 -18.52 1.16 15.69
CA CYS A 110 -18.70 -0.17 16.27
C CYS A 110 -18.85 -1.23 15.19
N ARG A 111 -19.33 -0.83 14.00
CA ARG A 111 -19.54 -1.69 12.83
C ARG A 111 -19.43 -0.88 11.56
N LEU A 112 -18.76 -1.47 10.56
CA LEU A 112 -18.83 -1.03 9.18
C LEU A 112 -19.67 -2.05 8.39
N THR A 113 -20.71 -1.59 7.72
CA THR A 113 -21.55 -2.41 6.85
C THR A 113 -21.38 -1.94 5.42
N LEU A 114 -20.99 -2.84 4.53
CA LEU A 114 -21.03 -2.60 3.09
C LEU A 114 -22.41 -2.96 2.56
N SER A 115 -23.09 -2.00 1.92
CA SER A 115 -24.42 -2.18 1.37
C SER A 115 -24.42 -1.91 -0.13
N GLY A 116 -25.11 -2.76 -0.89
CA GLY A 116 -25.12 -2.77 -2.35
C GLY A 116 -24.46 -4.02 -2.93
N GLN A 117 -24.38 -4.06 -4.26
CA GLN A 117 -23.78 -5.18 -4.99
C GLN A 117 -22.78 -4.63 -5.99
N THR A 118 -21.62 -5.29 -6.11
CA THR A 118 -20.66 -4.97 -7.16
C THR A 118 -19.72 -6.15 -7.42
N ASN A 119 -19.26 -6.27 -8.66
CA ASN A 119 -18.15 -7.15 -9.02
C ASN A 119 -16.81 -6.39 -9.11
N ALA A 120 -16.83 -5.08 -8.85
CA ALA A 120 -15.68 -4.21 -8.97
C ALA A 120 -14.93 -4.04 -7.64
N PRO A 121 -13.66 -3.59 -7.68
CA PRO A 121 -12.93 -3.24 -6.46
C PRO A 121 -13.62 -2.13 -5.67
N VAL A 122 -13.61 -2.28 -4.35
CA VAL A 122 -14.07 -1.30 -3.35
C VAL A 122 -12.85 -0.77 -2.61
N LEU A 123 -12.59 0.52 -2.78
CA LEU A 123 -11.54 1.25 -2.09
C LEU A 123 -12.16 2.06 -0.95
N ILE A 124 -11.72 1.78 0.27
CA ILE A 124 -12.03 2.56 1.46
C ILE A 124 -10.77 3.32 1.84
N ASN A 125 -10.76 4.63 1.67
CA ASN A 125 -9.66 5.48 2.12
C ASN A 125 -9.92 5.90 3.57
N ILE A 126 -8.93 5.73 4.44
CA ILE A 126 -8.94 6.20 5.82
C ILE A 126 -7.95 7.35 5.95
N THR A 127 -8.45 8.58 6.07
CA THR A 127 -7.63 9.79 6.15
C THR A 127 -7.35 10.18 7.59
N GLY A 128 -6.17 10.76 7.84
CA GLY A 128 -5.72 11.17 9.17
C GLY A 128 -4.75 10.19 9.83
N SER A 129 -4.11 10.68 10.90
CA SER A 129 -3.14 9.94 11.71
C SER A 129 -3.08 10.57 13.11
N PRO A 130 -2.91 9.80 14.20
CA PRO A 130 -2.90 8.34 14.27
C PRO A 130 -4.27 7.73 13.96
N VAL A 131 -4.32 6.42 13.69
CA VAL A 131 -5.57 5.68 13.48
C VAL A 131 -5.73 4.62 14.57
N SER A 132 -6.93 4.56 15.15
CA SER A 132 -7.35 3.53 16.09
C SER A 132 -8.64 2.88 15.60
N TRP A 133 -8.68 1.55 15.60
CA TRP A 133 -9.86 0.76 15.28
C TRP A 133 -10.11 -0.26 16.39
N PRO A 134 -10.76 0.12 17.49
CA PRO A 134 -10.73 -0.63 18.75
C PRO A 134 -11.49 -1.96 18.72
N ALA A 135 -12.50 -2.09 17.86
CA ALA A 135 -13.32 -3.30 17.77
C ALA A 135 -13.81 -3.51 16.33
N PRO A 136 -12.93 -3.92 15.40
CA PRO A 136 -13.31 -4.08 14.01
C PRO A 136 -14.42 -5.13 13.86
N ARG A 137 -15.58 -4.67 13.38
CA ARG A 137 -16.68 -5.50 12.92
C ARG A 137 -17.05 -5.06 11.52
N LEU A 138 -16.88 -5.97 10.59
CA LEU A 138 -17.18 -5.74 9.18
C LEU A 138 -18.31 -6.68 8.75
N ASP A 139 -19.38 -6.11 8.20
CA ASP A 139 -20.42 -6.84 7.49
C ASP A 139 -20.26 -6.55 5.99
N LEU A 140 -19.93 -7.58 5.23
CA LEU A 140 -19.63 -7.44 3.81
C LEU A 140 -20.88 -7.40 2.93
N GLY A 141 -22.06 -7.81 3.43
CA GLY A 141 -23.22 -8.05 2.57
C GLY A 141 -22.89 -9.03 1.45
N ASP A 142 -23.07 -8.60 0.20
CA ASP A 142 -22.79 -9.40 -1.01
C ASP A 142 -21.37 -9.19 -1.59
N ILE A 143 -20.55 -8.35 -0.94
CA ILE A 143 -19.17 -8.09 -1.37
C ILE A 143 -18.25 -9.18 -0.81
N VAL A 144 -17.21 -9.53 -1.57
CA VAL A 144 -16.21 -10.51 -1.12
C VAL A 144 -14.92 -9.83 -0.67
N ALA A 145 -14.17 -10.48 0.21
CA ALA A 145 -12.95 -9.94 0.81
C ALA A 145 -11.93 -9.46 -0.25
N GLU A 146 -11.81 -10.21 -1.35
CA GLU A 146 -10.86 -9.95 -2.44
C GLU A 146 -11.15 -8.65 -3.21
N GLN A 147 -12.37 -8.11 -3.09
CA GLN A 147 -12.74 -6.84 -3.69
C GLN A 147 -12.37 -5.65 -2.80
N LEU A 148 -12.07 -5.87 -1.53
CA LEU A 148 -11.98 -4.81 -0.53
C LEU A 148 -10.53 -4.41 -0.25
N LEU A 149 -10.25 -3.12 -0.41
CA LEU A 149 -8.99 -2.50 -0.04
C LEU A 149 -9.24 -1.34 0.94
N PHE A 150 -8.74 -1.47 2.16
CA PHE A 150 -8.60 -0.40 3.12
C PHE A 150 -7.24 0.28 2.92
N ASN A 151 -7.26 1.55 2.56
CA ASN A 151 -6.09 2.33 2.23
C ASN A 151 -5.87 3.42 3.29
N PHE A 152 -4.72 3.38 3.95
CA PHE A 152 -4.32 4.31 5.01
C PHE A 152 -3.13 5.16 4.52
N PRO A 153 -3.39 6.16 3.64
CA PRO A 153 -2.35 6.91 2.92
C PRO A 153 -1.44 7.76 3.83
N GLU A 154 -1.95 8.19 4.97
CA GLU A 154 -1.29 9.15 5.87
C GLU A 154 -0.98 8.56 7.25
N ALA A 155 -1.46 7.35 7.53
CA ALA A 155 -1.34 6.75 8.85
C ALA A 155 0.12 6.41 9.15
N THR A 156 0.64 6.95 10.24
CA THR A 156 1.98 6.63 10.76
C THR A 156 1.91 5.58 11.88
N SER A 157 0.74 5.41 12.48
CA SER A 157 0.43 4.33 13.42
C SER A 157 -1.01 3.88 13.23
N LEU A 158 -1.22 2.57 13.26
CA LEU A 158 -2.54 1.93 13.16
C LEU A 158 -2.68 0.91 14.28
N ASP A 159 -3.57 1.19 15.23
CA ASP A 159 -3.92 0.28 16.31
C ASP A 159 -5.23 -0.44 15.99
N ILE A 160 -5.19 -1.78 15.91
CA ILE A 160 -6.32 -2.63 15.55
C ILE A 160 -6.65 -3.53 16.74
N GLY A 161 -7.81 -3.30 17.35
CA GLY A 161 -8.28 -4.12 18.45
C GLY A 161 -8.84 -5.48 18.01
N ALA A 162 -9.36 -6.22 18.98
CA ALA A 162 -9.88 -7.57 18.76
C ALA A 162 -11.14 -7.57 17.91
N GLY A 163 -11.20 -8.44 16.91
CA GLY A 163 -12.34 -8.52 16.01
C GLY A 163 -12.07 -9.34 14.75
N GLN A 164 -12.88 -9.10 13.72
CA GLN A 164 -12.79 -9.77 12.43
C GLN A 164 -12.76 -8.73 11.32
N LEU A 165 -11.75 -8.84 10.46
CA LEU A 165 -11.59 -8.01 9.27
C LEU A 165 -11.49 -8.91 8.04
N ALA A 166 -11.98 -8.42 6.92
CA ALA A 166 -11.84 -9.08 5.63
C ALA A 166 -11.32 -8.08 4.61
N GLY A 167 -10.44 -8.54 3.71
CA GLY A 167 -9.86 -7.73 2.65
C GLY A 167 -8.40 -7.34 2.87
N THR A 168 -7.92 -6.41 2.07
CA THR A 168 -6.53 -5.96 2.09
C THR A 168 -6.38 -4.66 2.85
N LEU A 169 -5.46 -4.60 3.81
CA LEU A 169 -5.07 -3.38 4.51
C LEU A 169 -3.74 -2.90 3.91
N LEU A 170 -3.74 -1.68 3.36
CA LEU A 170 -2.56 -1.02 2.82
C LEU A 170 -2.25 0.22 3.68
N ALA A 171 -1.19 0.12 4.48
CA ALA A 171 -0.74 1.18 5.39
C ALA A 171 0.79 1.38 5.28
N PRO A 172 1.28 1.87 4.12
CA PRO A 172 2.70 1.84 3.77
C PRO A 172 3.59 2.76 4.63
N LEU A 173 3.00 3.60 5.47
CA LEU A 173 3.73 4.47 6.41
C LEU A 173 3.51 4.06 7.87
N ALA A 174 2.63 3.10 8.13
CA ALA A 174 2.16 2.81 9.48
C ALA A 174 2.97 1.71 10.17
N GLN A 175 3.25 1.93 11.45
CA GLN A 175 3.48 0.86 12.40
C GLN A 175 2.12 0.30 12.84
N VAL A 176 1.84 -0.96 12.49
CA VAL A 176 0.57 -1.62 12.81
C VAL A 176 0.72 -2.42 14.10
N ARG A 177 -0.19 -2.19 15.04
CA ARG A 177 -0.39 -2.99 16.25
C ARG A 177 -1.70 -3.75 16.11
N SER A 178 -1.66 -5.06 16.27
CA SER A 178 -2.86 -5.89 16.20
C SER A 178 -3.07 -6.68 17.48
N HIS A 179 -4.26 -6.55 18.07
CA HIS A 179 -4.65 -7.24 19.30
C HIS A 179 -5.68 -8.33 19.00
N ALA A 180 -5.24 -9.57 18.77
CA ALA A 180 -6.11 -10.71 18.51
C ALA A 180 -7.15 -10.51 17.38
N VAL A 181 -6.76 -9.81 16.31
CA VAL A 181 -7.61 -9.64 15.12
C VAL A 181 -7.53 -10.88 14.22
N LEU A 182 -8.68 -11.35 13.75
CA LEU A 182 -8.74 -12.32 12.65
C LEU A 182 -8.86 -11.56 11.33
N LEU A 183 -7.75 -11.48 10.59
CA LEU A 183 -7.74 -10.89 9.25
C LEU A 183 -7.90 -11.98 8.17
N GLN A 184 -9.01 -11.96 7.45
CA GLN A 184 -9.21 -12.72 6.23
C GLN A 184 -8.79 -11.88 5.02
N GLY A 185 -7.49 -11.89 4.72
CA GLY A 185 -6.95 -11.17 3.57
C GLY A 185 -5.46 -10.91 3.69
N SER A 186 -5.02 -9.68 3.41
CA SER A 186 -3.61 -9.31 3.39
C SER A 186 -3.35 -8.00 4.11
N LEU A 187 -2.18 -7.89 4.74
CA LEU A 187 -1.71 -6.65 5.35
C LEU A 187 -0.38 -6.26 4.70
N ILE A 188 -0.29 -5.03 4.22
CA ILE A 188 0.93 -4.42 3.70
C ILE A 188 1.17 -3.15 4.50
N ALA A 189 2.19 -3.17 5.36
CA ALA A 189 2.51 -2.08 6.26
C ALA A 189 4.02 -1.91 6.45
N ALA A 190 4.45 -0.74 6.93
CA ALA A 190 5.86 -0.48 7.19
C ALA A 190 6.39 -1.39 8.28
N GLU A 191 5.56 -1.67 9.29
CA GLU A 191 5.88 -2.59 10.38
C GLU A 191 4.60 -3.25 10.90
N LEU A 192 4.72 -4.49 11.36
CA LEU A 192 3.65 -5.21 12.06
C LEU A 192 4.18 -5.73 13.39
N THR A 193 3.46 -5.39 14.45
CA THR A 193 3.64 -5.92 15.80
C THR A 193 2.32 -6.48 16.29
N GLY A 194 2.35 -7.64 16.94
CA GLY A 194 1.17 -8.31 17.47
C GLY A 194 1.46 -8.94 18.82
N ASP A 195 0.41 -9.06 19.63
CA ASP A 195 0.40 -9.79 20.90
C ASP A 195 -0.23 -11.19 20.74
#